data_AF-K9G9P9-F1
#
_entry.id   AF-K9G9P9-F1
#
_cell.length_a   1.000
_cell.length_b   1.000
_cell.length_c   1.000
_cell.angle_alpha   90.00
_cell.angle_beta   90.00
_cell.angle_gamma   90.00
#
_symmetry.space_group_name_H-M   'P 1'
#
loop_
_entity.id
_entity.type
_entity.pdbx_description
1 polymer ?
#
loop_
_entity_poly.entity_id
_entity_poly.type
_entity_poly.pdbx_seq_one_letter_code
_entity_poly.pdbx_strand_id
1 'polypeptide(L)'
;MPASFSTLRRRERQWAATYLQARSKVITAIDVIYKRVEIYSSAQIDPASYKSLGIDCQLLELDDDGKHLQPSNSDPSAPIFFEPRGVTWVAPVRITDVECEEEFKEITDGWESAKDDPLVQSFHSQVWFVYLGLERMFFQFRREFYPKGDDRVPPNLRQISKWWVHNTIYFRREILLGYLVLDAMVAGKPHTLIVILIEDEPGEELFRAEVMILAAAMITRLEGEECLEYNTIPVMAITIFGRMQARVLEAHSNQQELVVKKTQLLDFSTNEVANKNMDILLGFMAGDLVGDPRGPTVPMDTSTVGLSYIFDRLGKHADHK
;
A
#
# COMPACT_ATOMS: atom_id res chain seq x y z
N MET A 1 30.99 -3.41 18.23
CA MET A 1 31.48 -2.56 17.12
C MET A 1 31.03 -3.22 15.83
N PRO A 2 30.35 -2.50 14.92
CA PRO A 2 29.92 -3.10 13.67
C PRO A 2 31.14 -3.58 12.89
N ALA A 3 31.01 -4.70 12.19
CA ALA A 3 32.06 -5.18 11.30
C ALA A 3 32.33 -4.09 10.27
N SER A 4 33.46 -3.40 10.41
CA SER A 4 33.91 -2.41 9.44
C SER A 4 33.89 -3.05 8.04
N PHE A 5 33.46 -2.28 7.03
CA PHE A 5 33.54 -2.66 5.62
C PHE A 5 34.93 -3.21 5.23
N SER A 6 35.97 -2.89 5.99
CA SER A 6 37.33 -3.43 5.88
C SER A 6 37.46 -4.95 6.14
N THR A 7 36.42 -5.63 6.63
CA THR A 7 36.44 -7.08 6.95
C THR A 7 35.77 -7.96 5.88
N LEU A 8 35.01 -7.39 4.96
CA LEU A 8 34.38 -8.11 3.85
C LEU A 8 35.41 -8.51 2.80
N ARG A 9 35.19 -9.63 2.08
CA ARG A 9 36.03 -9.97 0.92
C ARG A 9 35.89 -8.90 -0.15
N ARG A 10 36.94 -8.67 -0.96
CA ARG A 10 36.94 -7.63 -2.00
C ARG A 10 35.74 -7.71 -2.94
N ARG A 11 35.29 -8.93 -3.31
CA ARG A 11 34.12 -9.17 -4.16
C ARG A 11 32.81 -8.75 -3.48
N GLU A 12 32.67 -9.01 -2.18
CA GLU A 12 31.48 -8.63 -1.37
C GLU A 12 31.39 -7.11 -1.23
N ARG A 13 32.52 -6.41 -1.05
CA ARG A 13 32.54 -4.93 -1.03
C ARG A 13 32.14 -4.33 -2.36
N GLN A 14 32.68 -4.87 -3.46
CA GLN A 14 32.33 -4.40 -4.81
C GLN A 14 30.84 -4.56 -5.07
N TRP A 15 30.26 -5.69 -4.67
CA TRP A 15 28.83 -5.97 -4.80
C TRP A 15 27.97 -5.04 -3.94
N ALA A 16 28.30 -4.87 -2.65
CA ALA A 16 27.60 -3.94 -1.78
C ALA A 16 27.64 -2.49 -2.32
N ALA A 17 28.79 -2.06 -2.87
CA ALA A 17 28.91 -0.76 -3.49
C ALA A 17 28.04 -0.61 -4.76
N THR A 18 28.03 -1.61 -5.65
CA THR A 18 27.16 -1.61 -6.84
C THR A 18 25.68 -1.59 -6.46
N TYR A 19 25.31 -2.34 -5.43
CA TYR A 19 23.96 -2.40 -4.92
C TYR A 19 23.50 -1.04 -4.35
N LEU A 20 24.29 -0.44 -3.46
CA LEU A 20 24.00 0.89 -2.90
C LEU A 20 23.94 1.97 -3.99
N GLN A 21 24.77 1.84 -5.03
CA GLN A 21 24.72 2.74 -6.18
C GLN A 21 23.42 2.58 -6.97
N ALA A 22 22.94 1.35 -7.20
CA ALA A 22 21.65 1.11 -7.85
C ALA A 22 20.50 1.70 -7.02
N ARG A 23 20.48 1.44 -5.71
CA ARG A 23 19.51 2.01 -4.77
C ARG A 23 19.48 3.54 -4.81
N SER A 24 20.65 4.18 -4.74
CA SER A 24 20.79 5.64 -4.81
C SER A 24 20.25 6.22 -6.13
N LYS A 25 20.43 5.52 -7.26
CA LYS A 25 19.84 5.92 -8.53
C LYS A 25 18.31 5.87 -8.50
N VAL A 26 17.72 4.81 -7.92
CA VAL A 26 16.25 4.70 -7.79
C VAL A 26 15.70 5.84 -6.92
N ILE A 27 16.31 6.09 -5.75
CA ILE A 27 15.92 7.20 -4.88
C ILE A 27 15.96 8.54 -5.63
N THR A 28 17.05 8.78 -6.38
CA THR A 28 17.22 10.02 -7.16
C THR A 28 16.16 10.15 -8.25
N ALA A 29 15.84 9.06 -8.96
CA ALA A 29 14.80 9.07 -9.99
C ALA A 29 13.42 9.39 -9.41
N ILE A 30 13.04 8.74 -8.30
CA ILE A 30 11.77 8.98 -7.63
C ILE A 30 11.70 10.39 -7.01
N ASP A 31 12.79 10.91 -6.44
CA ASP A 31 12.81 12.28 -5.90
C ASP A 31 12.67 13.34 -7.01
N VAL A 32 13.17 13.07 -8.23
CA VAL A 32 12.93 13.94 -9.39
C VAL A 32 11.45 13.95 -9.76
N ILE A 33 10.78 12.78 -9.79
CA ILE A 33 9.34 12.69 -10.05
C ILE A 33 8.56 13.45 -8.96
N TYR A 34 8.86 13.18 -7.68
CA TYR A 34 8.26 13.88 -6.55
C TYR A 34 8.35 15.40 -6.72
N LYS A 35 9.53 15.94 -6.99
CA LYS A 35 9.75 17.39 -7.14
C LYS A 35 9.00 18.00 -8.32
N ARG A 36 8.88 17.27 -9.44
CA ARG A 36 8.09 17.73 -10.60
C ARG A 36 6.60 17.79 -10.28
N VAL A 37 6.11 16.78 -9.56
CA VAL A 37 4.70 16.69 -9.15
C VAL A 37 4.38 17.73 -8.07
N GLU A 38 5.29 17.97 -7.12
CA GLU A 38 5.14 18.96 -6.03
C GLU A 38 4.87 20.37 -6.57
N ILE A 39 5.53 20.76 -7.66
CA ILE A 39 5.33 22.07 -8.29
C ILE A 39 4.21 22.09 -9.35
N TYR A 40 3.54 20.96 -9.59
CA TYR A 40 2.41 20.89 -10.51
C TYR A 40 1.25 21.70 -9.96
N SER A 41 0.63 22.54 -10.80
CA SER A 41 -0.29 23.59 -10.34
C SER A 41 -1.68 23.07 -9.94
N SER A 42 -2.14 21.98 -10.54
CA SER A 42 -3.46 21.40 -10.30
C SER A 42 -3.42 20.28 -9.25
N ALA A 43 -4.52 20.11 -8.52
CA ALA A 43 -4.70 19.00 -7.60
C ALA A 43 -4.83 17.66 -8.34
N GLN A 44 -5.51 17.66 -9.49
CA GLN A 44 -5.59 16.51 -10.40
C GLN A 44 -4.60 16.70 -11.56
N ILE A 45 -3.87 15.64 -11.88
CA ILE A 45 -2.85 15.65 -12.93
C ILE A 45 -3.51 15.31 -14.28
N ASP A 46 -3.38 16.22 -15.25
CA ASP A 46 -3.82 15.94 -16.62
C ASP A 46 -3.08 14.69 -17.16
N PRO A 47 -3.79 13.66 -17.66
CA PRO A 47 -3.17 12.47 -18.23
C PRO A 47 -2.12 12.76 -19.32
N ALA A 48 -2.27 13.86 -20.07
CA ALA A 48 -1.27 14.30 -21.06
C ALA A 48 0.09 14.67 -20.43
N SER A 49 0.10 14.97 -19.13
CA SER A 49 1.29 15.32 -18.34
C SER A 49 2.00 14.10 -17.72
N TYR A 50 1.39 12.90 -17.68
CA TYR A 50 1.98 11.75 -17.00
C TYR A 50 3.39 11.41 -17.50
N LYS A 51 3.57 11.35 -18.82
CA LYS A 51 4.86 11.03 -19.42
C LYS A 51 5.96 12.07 -19.10
N SER A 52 5.62 13.37 -19.08
CA SER A 52 6.60 14.41 -18.76
C SER A 52 6.97 14.45 -17.26
N LEU A 53 6.03 14.01 -16.42
CA LEU A 53 6.24 13.83 -14.99
C LEU A 53 6.98 12.53 -14.63
N GLY A 54 7.11 11.60 -15.58
CA GLY A 54 7.74 10.29 -15.36
C GLY A 54 6.80 9.29 -14.67
N ILE A 55 5.51 9.40 -14.95
CA ILE A 55 4.45 8.53 -14.41
C ILE A 55 3.95 7.64 -15.55
N ASP A 56 3.94 6.33 -15.31
CA ASP A 56 3.26 5.35 -16.14
C ASP A 56 1.96 4.94 -15.43
N CYS A 57 0.85 5.54 -15.82
CA CYS A 57 -0.46 5.29 -15.22
C CYS A 57 -1.23 4.24 -16.02
N GLN A 58 -1.62 3.16 -15.36
CA GLN A 58 -2.30 2.02 -15.96
C GLN A 58 -3.64 1.75 -15.26
N LEU A 59 -4.61 1.22 -15.99
CA LEU A 59 -5.85 0.73 -15.40
C LEU A 59 -5.59 -0.63 -14.71
N LEU A 60 -6.07 -0.78 -13.48
CA LEU A 60 -6.13 -2.02 -12.74
C LEU A 60 -7.56 -2.57 -12.86
N GLU A 61 -7.77 -3.46 -13.83
CA GLU A 61 -9.05 -4.12 -14.02
C GLU A 61 -9.27 -5.20 -12.97
N LEU A 62 -10.50 -5.26 -12.45
CA LEU A 62 -10.91 -6.24 -11.46
C LEU A 62 -12.01 -7.14 -12.02
N ASP A 63 -12.01 -8.40 -11.60
CA ASP A 63 -13.16 -9.29 -11.79
C ASP A 63 -14.26 -9.03 -10.75
N ASP A 64 -15.37 -9.75 -10.86
CA ASP A 64 -16.52 -9.61 -9.96
C ASP A 64 -16.21 -9.95 -8.49
N ASP A 65 -15.16 -10.75 -8.26
CA ASP A 65 -14.63 -11.13 -6.94
C ASP A 65 -13.58 -10.11 -6.44
N GLY A 66 -13.29 -9.04 -7.19
CA GLY A 66 -12.31 -8.03 -6.80
C GLY A 66 -10.85 -8.47 -6.96
N LYS A 67 -10.59 -9.54 -7.73
CA LYS A 67 -9.23 -9.97 -8.08
C LYS A 67 -8.75 -9.29 -9.35
N HIS A 68 -7.43 -9.26 -9.56
CA HIS A 68 -6.86 -8.74 -10.79
C HIS A 68 -7.37 -9.52 -12.01
N LEU A 69 -8.02 -8.81 -12.92
CA LEU A 69 -8.36 -9.34 -14.23
C LEU A 69 -7.13 -9.16 -15.12
N GLN A 70 -6.48 -10.24 -15.55
CA GLN A 70 -5.34 -10.10 -16.45
C GLN A 70 -5.84 -9.58 -17.82
N PRO A 71 -5.42 -8.39 -18.26
CA PRO A 71 -5.78 -7.91 -19.58
C PRO A 71 -5.20 -8.85 -20.65
N SER A 72 -5.96 -9.13 -21.71
CA SER A 72 -5.53 -9.99 -22.83
C SER A 72 -4.22 -9.53 -23.51
N ASN A 73 -3.83 -8.27 -23.32
CA ASN A 73 -2.63 -7.63 -23.87
C ASN A 73 -1.61 -7.19 -22.80
N SER A 74 -1.77 -7.62 -21.56
CA SER A 74 -0.80 -7.28 -20.51
C SER A 74 0.54 -7.95 -20.78
N ASP A 75 1.63 -7.21 -20.59
CA ASP A 75 2.96 -7.77 -20.63
C ASP A 75 3.08 -8.78 -19.48
N PRO A 76 3.20 -10.09 -19.77
CA PRO A 76 3.30 -11.11 -18.72
C PRO A 76 4.58 -10.97 -17.88
N SER A 77 5.52 -10.10 -18.28
CA SER A 77 6.72 -9.78 -17.53
C SER A 77 6.57 -8.61 -16.55
N ALA A 78 5.44 -7.87 -16.59
CA ALA A 78 5.18 -6.80 -15.63
C ALA A 78 5.03 -7.39 -14.22
N PRO A 79 5.83 -6.95 -13.23
CA PRO A 79 5.78 -7.53 -11.90
C PRO A 79 4.44 -7.22 -11.22
N ILE A 80 3.89 -8.24 -10.57
CA ILE A 80 2.79 -8.13 -9.62
C ILE A 80 3.40 -8.24 -8.23
N PHE A 81 3.05 -7.30 -7.35
CA PHE A 81 3.54 -7.27 -5.97
C PHE A 81 2.47 -7.53 -4.91
N PHE A 82 1.21 -7.38 -5.30
CA PHE A 82 0.05 -7.59 -4.45
C PHE A 82 -0.91 -8.51 -5.18
N GLU A 83 -1.35 -9.58 -4.54
CA GLU A 83 -2.34 -10.49 -5.10
C GLU A 83 -3.59 -10.45 -4.20
N PRO A 84 -4.64 -9.72 -4.57
CA PRO A 84 -5.84 -9.58 -3.76
C PRO A 84 -6.51 -10.93 -3.51
N ARG A 85 -7.03 -11.14 -2.30
CA ARG A 85 -7.70 -12.38 -1.91
C ARG A 85 -9.08 -12.58 -2.54
N GLY A 86 -9.70 -11.47 -2.94
CA GLY A 86 -11.07 -11.39 -3.42
C GLY A 86 -12.14 -11.38 -2.32
N VAL A 87 -13.33 -10.94 -2.68
CA VAL A 87 -14.51 -10.76 -1.81
C VAL A 87 -14.90 -12.08 -1.14
N THR A 88 -14.95 -13.16 -1.91
CA THR A 88 -15.34 -14.49 -1.41
C THR A 88 -14.41 -15.08 -0.36
N TRP A 89 -13.18 -14.58 -0.26
CA TRP A 89 -12.22 -15.00 0.77
C TRP A 89 -12.41 -14.22 2.09
N VAL A 90 -12.99 -13.02 2.05
CA VAL A 90 -13.21 -12.21 3.24
C VAL A 90 -14.27 -12.89 4.11
N ALA A 91 -13.81 -13.58 5.15
CA ALA A 91 -14.71 -14.29 6.06
C ALA A 91 -15.67 -13.31 6.78
N PRO A 92 -16.88 -13.76 7.13
CA PRO A 92 -17.85 -12.92 7.82
C PRO A 92 -17.34 -12.49 9.20
N VAL A 93 -17.87 -11.36 9.68
CA VAL A 93 -17.61 -10.88 11.03
C VAL A 93 -18.22 -11.83 12.06
N ARG A 94 -17.43 -12.21 13.06
CA ARG A 94 -17.93 -12.97 14.21
C ARG A 94 -18.52 -12.00 15.23
N ILE A 95 -19.83 -12.04 15.38
CA ILE A 95 -20.56 -11.30 16.41
C ILE A 95 -20.39 -12.00 17.75
N THR A 96 -19.78 -11.32 18.72
CA THR A 96 -19.50 -11.89 20.06
C THR A 96 -20.51 -11.48 21.12
N ASP A 97 -21.14 -10.33 20.93
CA ASP A 97 -22.03 -9.67 21.87
C ASP A 97 -22.89 -8.61 21.14
N VAL A 98 -23.80 -8.00 21.87
CA VAL A 98 -24.77 -7.03 21.34
C VAL A 98 -24.08 -5.73 20.88
N GLU A 99 -23.04 -5.29 21.57
CA GLU A 99 -22.28 -4.07 21.21
C GLU A 99 -21.59 -4.25 19.86
N CYS A 100 -20.92 -5.38 19.66
CA CYS A 100 -20.33 -5.76 18.37
C CYS A 100 -21.37 -5.85 17.25
N GLU A 101 -22.58 -6.34 17.55
CA GLU A 101 -23.67 -6.43 16.57
C GLU A 101 -24.17 -5.03 16.16
N GLU A 102 -24.35 -4.14 17.13
CA GLU A 102 -24.77 -2.76 16.91
C GLU A 102 -23.73 -1.97 16.12
N GLU A 103 -22.46 -2.05 16.49
CA GLU A 103 -21.36 -1.40 15.75
C GLU A 103 -21.23 -1.93 14.31
N PHE A 104 -21.38 -3.24 14.12
CA PHE A 104 -21.31 -3.85 12.80
C PHE A 104 -22.47 -3.35 11.91
N LYS A 105 -23.70 -3.35 12.44
CA LYS A 105 -24.89 -2.84 11.74
C LYS A 105 -24.81 -1.34 11.45
N GLU A 106 -24.30 -0.54 12.39
CA GLU A 106 -24.07 0.89 12.18
C GLU A 106 -23.24 1.15 10.92
N ILE A 107 -22.22 0.32 10.67
CA ILE A 107 -21.39 0.43 9.48
C ILE A 107 -22.10 -0.15 8.26
N THR A 108 -22.61 -1.39 8.31
CA THR A 108 -23.13 -2.08 7.11
C THR A 108 -24.45 -1.53 6.60
N ASP A 109 -25.25 -0.97 7.49
CA ASP A 109 -26.60 -0.48 7.19
C ASP A 109 -26.63 1.06 7.12
N GLY A 110 -25.56 1.73 7.56
CA GLY A 110 -25.47 3.19 7.65
C GLY A 110 -25.03 3.91 6.39
N TRP A 111 -24.51 3.21 5.37
CA TRP A 111 -23.94 3.84 4.16
C TRP A 111 -24.96 4.70 3.40
N GLU A 112 -26.16 4.16 3.19
CA GLU A 112 -27.20 4.85 2.43
C GLU A 112 -27.75 6.06 3.20
N SER A 113 -27.95 5.91 4.51
CA SER A 113 -28.43 7.00 5.37
C SER A 113 -27.39 8.09 5.62
N ALA A 114 -26.09 7.79 5.45
CA ALA A 114 -25.01 8.74 5.70
C ALA A 114 -25.14 10.01 4.83
N LYS A 115 -25.70 9.90 3.62
CA LYS A 115 -25.90 11.08 2.74
C LYS A 115 -26.85 12.12 3.32
N ASP A 116 -27.81 11.67 4.12
CA ASP A 116 -28.81 12.52 4.76
C ASP A 116 -28.39 12.96 6.18
N ASP A 117 -27.29 12.39 6.72
CA ASP A 117 -26.77 12.74 8.03
C ASP A 117 -26.07 14.12 7.99
N PRO A 118 -26.52 15.10 8.80
CA PRO A 118 -25.87 16.40 8.93
C PRO A 118 -24.37 16.32 9.25
N LEU A 119 -23.93 15.26 9.94
CA LEU A 119 -22.53 15.05 10.31
C LEU A 119 -21.66 14.57 9.15
N VAL A 120 -22.25 14.14 8.02
CA VAL A 120 -21.55 13.57 6.86
C VAL A 120 -21.74 14.44 5.59
N GLN A 121 -22.04 15.72 5.76
CA GLN A 121 -22.31 16.63 4.63
C GLN A 121 -21.04 17.17 3.94
N SER A 122 -19.92 17.28 4.67
CA SER A 122 -18.66 17.80 4.11
C SER A 122 -17.80 16.67 3.52
N PHE A 123 -16.93 16.97 2.57
CA PHE A 123 -15.98 15.99 2.05
C PHE A 123 -15.09 15.40 3.14
N HIS A 124 -14.62 16.23 4.07
CA HIS A 124 -13.91 15.77 5.26
C HIS A 124 -14.68 14.67 5.98
N SER A 125 -15.92 14.94 6.39
CA SER A 125 -16.72 13.96 7.11
C SER A 125 -17.05 12.70 6.29
N GLN A 126 -17.24 12.82 4.97
CA GLN A 126 -17.51 11.68 4.08
C GLN A 126 -16.29 10.75 3.98
N VAL A 127 -15.12 11.34 3.78
CA VAL A 127 -13.85 10.62 3.70
C VAL A 127 -13.58 9.90 5.02
N TRP A 128 -13.78 10.58 6.15
CA TRP A 128 -13.64 9.99 7.48
C TRP A 128 -14.66 8.88 7.76
N PHE A 129 -15.91 9.01 7.30
CA PHE A 129 -16.92 7.99 7.46
C PHE A 129 -16.52 6.67 6.77
N VAL A 130 -16.08 6.74 5.51
CA VAL A 130 -15.59 5.56 4.77
C VAL A 130 -14.32 5.00 5.42
N TYR A 131 -13.38 5.87 5.82
CA TYR A 131 -12.14 5.46 6.48
C TYR A 131 -12.41 4.71 7.79
N LEU A 132 -13.28 5.22 8.67
CA LEU A 132 -13.59 4.60 9.96
C LEU A 132 -14.26 3.23 9.76
N GLY A 133 -15.15 3.10 8.76
CA GLY A 133 -15.72 1.81 8.37
C GLY A 133 -14.63 0.81 7.94
N LEU A 134 -13.72 1.22 7.04
CA LEU A 134 -12.59 0.40 6.61
C LEU A 134 -11.68 0.01 7.77
N GLU A 135 -11.35 0.95 8.64
CA GLU A 135 -10.49 0.74 9.79
C GLU A 135 -11.10 -0.29 10.75
N ARG A 136 -12.36 -0.10 11.17
CA ARG A 136 -13.05 -1.05 12.06
C ARG A 136 -13.12 -2.44 11.44
N MET A 137 -13.49 -2.53 10.15
CA MET A 137 -13.61 -3.79 9.41
C MET A 137 -12.29 -4.56 9.28
N PHE A 138 -11.16 -3.86 9.16
CA PHE A 138 -9.86 -4.48 8.99
C PHE A 138 -9.14 -4.78 10.31
N PHE A 139 -9.19 -3.82 11.26
CA PHE A 139 -8.37 -3.82 12.47
C PHE A 139 -9.08 -4.38 13.70
N GLN A 140 -10.41 -4.27 13.78
CA GLN A 140 -11.13 -4.52 15.03
C GLN A 140 -11.95 -5.81 14.94
N PHE A 141 -12.82 -5.92 13.92
CA PHE A 141 -13.74 -7.04 13.81
C PHE A 141 -13.02 -8.38 13.59
N ARG A 142 -13.38 -9.36 14.44
CA ARG A 142 -12.90 -10.74 14.33
C ARG A 142 -13.65 -11.46 13.21
N ARG A 143 -12.99 -12.42 12.56
CA ARG A 143 -13.50 -13.09 11.36
C ARG A 143 -13.57 -14.60 11.52
N GLU A 144 -14.59 -15.23 10.96
CA GLU A 144 -14.84 -16.67 11.09
C GLU A 144 -13.98 -17.54 10.16
N PHE A 145 -12.65 -17.46 10.29
CA PHE A 145 -11.73 -18.29 9.51
C PHE A 145 -11.57 -19.73 10.02
N TYR A 146 -12.04 -20.02 11.24
CA TYR A 146 -11.90 -21.34 11.85
C TYR A 146 -13.20 -22.13 11.81
N PRO A 147 -13.13 -23.47 11.62
CA PRO A 147 -14.30 -24.32 11.69
C PRO A 147 -15.05 -24.20 13.02
N LYS A 148 -16.36 -24.43 13.00
CA LYS A 148 -17.18 -24.46 14.20
C LYS A 148 -16.65 -25.50 15.20
N GLY A 149 -16.41 -25.07 16.44
CA GLY A 149 -15.84 -25.91 17.51
C GLY A 149 -14.32 -25.79 17.68
N ASP A 150 -13.66 -24.93 16.90
CA ASP A 150 -12.28 -24.52 17.16
C ASP A 150 -12.24 -23.48 18.31
N ASP A 151 -11.48 -23.78 19.36
CA ASP A 151 -11.37 -22.95 20.57
C ASP A 151 -10.42 -21.76 20.40
N ARG A 152 -9.74 -21.64 19.25
CA ARG A 152 -8.87 -20.49 18.98
C ARG A 152 -9.67 -19.20 18.88
N VAL A 153 -9.15 -18.13 19.47
CA VAL A 153 -9.69 -16.78 19.30
C VAL A 153 -9.63 -16.40 17.83
N PRO A 154 -10.75 -16.11 17.16
CA PRO A 154 -10.72 -15.79 15.74
C PRO A 154 -9.94 -14.50 15.49
N PRO A 155 -9.09 -14.48 14.46
CA PRO A 155 -8.28 -13.32 14.14
C PRO A 155 -9.12 -12.23 13.47
N ASN A 156 -8.64 -10.99 13.52
CA ASN A 156 -9.07 -9.96 12.56
C ASN A 156 -8.21 -10.03 11.28
N LEU A 157 -8.58 -9.24 10.26
CA LEU A 157 -7.89 -9.27 8.97
C LEU A 157 -6.45 -8.77 9.06
N ARG A 158 -6.18 -7.73 9.86
CA ARG A 158 -4.81 -7.28 10.14
C ARG A 158 -3.92 -8.42 10.64
N GLN A 159 -4.41 -9.19 11.62
CA GLN A 159 -3.64 -10.28 12.23
C GLN A 159 -3.32 -11.40 11.24
N ILE A 160 -4.28 -11.79 10.39
CA ILE A 160 -4.02 -12.78 9.33
C ILE A 160 -2.99 -12.28 8.32
N SER A 161 -3.10 -11.00 7.96
CA SER A 161 -2.28 -10.38 6.93
C SER A 161 -0.91 -9.94 7.45
N LYS A 162 -0.69 -10.03 8.78
CA LYS A 162 0.57 -9.71 9.47
C LYS A 162 1.04 -8.27 9.28
N TRP A 163 0.13 -7.35 8.98
CA TRP A 163 0.44 -5.93 8.91
C TRP A 163 0.74 -5.37 10.31
N TRP A 164 1.84 -4.65 10.40
CA TRP A 164 2.23 -3.86 11.55
C TRP A 164 2.02 -2.40 11.22
N VAL A 165 1.18 -1.73 12.00
CA VAL A 165 0.99 -0.29 11.90
C VAL A 165 2.31 0.36 12.30
N HIS A 166 2.91 1.10 11.37
CA HIS A 166 4.05 1.94 11.69
C HIS A 166 3.47 3.28 12.12
N ASN A 167 3.56 3.60 13.41
CA ASN A 167 3.10 4.87 13.93
C ASN A 167 4.00 5.97 13.37
N THR A 168 3.57 6.52 12.23
CA THR A 168 4.10 7.73 11.61
C THR A 168 5.45 7.53 10.92
N ILE A 169 5.43 7.28 9.61
CA ILE A 169 6.52 7.79 8.77
C ILE A 169 6.47 9.32 8.94
N TYR A 170 7.45 9.87 9.65
CA TYR A 170 7.80 11.27 9.50
C TYR A 170 8.34 11.40 8.08
N PHE A 171 7.45 11.65 7.11
CA PHE A 171 7.90 12.04 5.79
C PHE A 171 8.80 13.23 6.01
N ARG A 172 9.98 13.20 5.39
CA ARG A 172 10.98 14.27 5.48
C ARG A 172 10.43 15.65 5.07
N ARG A 173 9.20 15.68 4.53
CA ARG A 173 8.47 16.83 4.05
C ARG A 173 7.12 16.89 4.78
N GLU A 174 6.99 17.82 5.73
CA GLU A 174 5.83 18.01 6.63
C GLU A 174 4.48 18.24 5.92
N ILE A 175 4.48 18.45 4.60
CA ILE A 175 3.32 18.85 3.79
C ILE A 175 2.30 17.70 3.58
N LEU A 176 2.69 16.44 3.81
CA LEU A 176 1.83 15.28 3.52
C LEU A 176 0.98 14.79 4.70
N LEU A 177 1.17 15.37 5.90
CA LEU A 177 0.47 14.95 7.12
C LEU A 177 -1.04 15.22 7.08
N GLY A 178 -1.51 16.11 6.21
CA GLY A 178 -2.95 16.38 6.05
C GLY A 178 -3.72 15.31 5.29
N TYR A 179 -3.03 14.38 4.59
CA TYR A 179 -3.66 13.42 3.69
C TYR A 179 -3.38 11.95 4.06
N LEU A 180 -2.30 11.66 4.80
CA LEU A 180 -1.93 10.29 5.18
C LEU A 180 -2.52 9.92 6.55
N VAL A 181 -3.28 8.83 6.62
CA VAL A 181 -3.88 8.38 7.89
C VAL A 181 -3.43 7.00 8.34
N LEU A 182 -3.00 6.12 7.43
CA LEU A 182 -2.45 4.81 7.79
C LEU A 182 -1.21 4.51 6.95
N ASP A 183 -0.18 3.99 7.62
CA ASP A 183 0.95 3.31 7.01
C ASP A 183 1.21 1.98 7.74
N ALA A 184 1.27 0.89 6.98
CA ALA A 184 1.49 -0.44 7.51
C ALA A 184 2.50 -1.23 6.68
N MET A 185 3.29 -2.05 7.37
CA MET A 185 4.32 -2.89 6.77
C MET A 185 4.30 -4.31 7.31
N VAL A 186 4.87 -5.25 6.55
CA VAL A 186 5.12 -6.61 7.02
C VAL A 186 6.61 -6.75 7.32
N ALA A 187 6.94 -7.25 8.51
CA ALA A 187 8.33 -7.43 8.93
C ALA A 187 9.11 -8.28 7.92
N GLY A 188 10.28 -7.78 7.49
CA GLY A 188 11.12 -8.44 6.49
C GLY A 188 10.58 -8.39 5.06
N LYS A 189 9.62 -7.51 4.76
CA LYS A 189 9.11 -7.25 3.40
C LYS A 189 9.20 -5.74 3.09
N PRO A 190 9.53 -5.36 1.85
CA PRO A 190 9.56 -3.95 1.45
C PRO A 190 8.17 -3.40 1.13
N HIS A 191 7.15 -4.26 1.01
CA HIS A 191 5.78 -3.87 0.71
C HIS A 191 5.22 -2.92 1.78
N THR A 192 4.54 -1.89 1.30
CA THR A 192 3.94 -0.84 2.12
C THR A 192 2.45 -0.72 1.76
N LEU A 193 1.59 -0.62 2.78
CA LEU A 193 0.16 -0.36 2.66
C LEU A 193 -0.14 1.03 3.22
N ILE A 194 -0.81 1.86 2.43
CA ILE A 194 -1.14 3.25 2.78
C ILE A 194 -2.64 3.51 2.61
N VAL A 195 -3.22 4.37 3.46
CA VAL A 195 -4.53 4.97 3.20
C VAL A 195 -4.40 6.48 3.08
N ILE A 196 -4.90 7.02 1.96
CA ILE A 196 -4.85 8.43 1.58
C ILE A 196 -6.26 9.00 1.64
N LEU A 197 -6.44 10.09 2.37
CA LEU A 197 -7.72 10.79 2.51
C LEU A 197 -7.67 12.07 1.69
N ILE A 198 -8.50 12.19 0.66
CA ILE A 198 -8.61 13.38 -0.20
C ILE A 198 -9.97 14.02 0.01
N GLU A 199 -9.98 15.15 0.71
CA GLU A 199 -11.20 15.91 1.05
C GLU A 199 -11.69 16.78 -0.12
N ASP A 200 -11.75 16.19 -1.32
CA ASP A 200 -12.13 16.85 -2.57
C ASP A 200 -13.03 15.92 -3.41
N GLU A 201 -13.61 16.46 -4.48
CA GLU A 201 -14.39 15.68 -5.44
C GLU A 201 -13.52 14.57 -6.08
N PRO A 202 -14.03 13.35 -6.19
CA PRO A 202 -13.31 12.26 -6.84
C PRO A 202 -13.11 12.54 -8.33
N GLY A 203 -12.02 12.02 -8.88
CA GLY A 203 -11.66 12.15 -10.29
C GLY A 203 -11.03 10.86 -10.80
N GLU A 204 -11.17 10.60 -12.10
CA GLU A 204 -10.52 9.45 -12.72
C GLU A 204 -9.01 9.64 -12.84
N GLU A 205 -8.56 10.88 -12.96
CA GLU A 205 -7.16 11.29 -12.99
C GLU A 205 -6.47 11.01 -11.65
N LEU A 206 -5.14 10.88 -11.68
CA LEU A 206 -4.32 10.81 -10.48
C LEU A 206 -4.29 12.18 -9.79
N PHE A 207 -4.49 12.17 -8.48
CA PHE A 207 -4.26 13.34 -7.67
C PHE A 207 -2.75 13.53 -7.44
N ARG A 208 -2.33 14.79 -7.46
CA ARG A 208 -0.98 15.23 -7.10
C ARG A 208 -0.56 14.66 -5.74
N ALA A 209 -1.48 14.66 -4.77
CA ALA A 209 -1.25 14.11 -3.43
C ALA A 209 -0.96 12.61 -3.45
N GLU A 210 -1.69 11.81 -4.24
CA GLU A 210 -1.45 10.36 -4.34
C GLU A 210 -0.03 10.08 -4.84
N VAL A 211 0.35 10.73 -5.94
CA VAL A 211 1.68 10.52 -6.54
C VAL A 211 2.80 10.97 -5.59
N MET A 212 2.61 12.11 -4.91
CA MET A 212 3.57 12.58 -3.91
C MET A 212 3.72 11.60 -2.74
N ILE A 213 2.62 11.07 -2.21
CA ILE A 213 2.63 10.13 -1.08
C ILE A 213 3.27 8.80 -1.49
N LEU A 214 2.91 8.25 -2.66
CA LEU A 214 3.51 7.03 -3.20
C LEU A 214 5.03 7.19 -3.35
N ALA A 215 5.48 8.28 -3.97
CA ALA A 215 6.90 8.58 -4.16
C ALA A 215 7.63 8.79 -2.83
N ALA A 216 7.02 9.53 -1.89
CA ALA A 216 7.60 9.76 -0.57
C ALA A 216 7.75 8.46 0.23
N ALA A 217 6.74 7.58 0.20
CA ALA A 217 6.80 6.27 0.84
C ALA A 217 7.94 5.42 0.29
N MET A 218 8.08 5.37 -1.04
CA MET A 218 9.19 4.65 -1.69
C MET A 218 10.55 5.22 -1.29
N ILE A 219 10.72 6.56 -1.34
CA ILE A 219 11.99 7.20 -0.94
C ILE A 219 12.31 6.89 0.51
N THR A 220 11.37 7.10 1.44
CA THR A 220 11.62 6.89 2.87
C THR A 220 11.97 5.44 3.18
N ARG A 221 11.28 4.47 2.58
CA ARG A 221 11.62 3.04 2.73
C ARG A 221 12.96 2.69 2.08
N LEU A 222 13.32 3.32 0.96
CA LEU A 222 14.63 3.19 0.33
C LEU A 222 15.76 3.93 1.09
N GLU A 223 15.45 4.90 1.93
CA GLU A 223 16.46 5.53 2.80
C GLU A 223 16.64 4.74 4.10
N GLY A 224 15.59 4.05 4.56
CA GLY A 224 15.58 3.23 5.77
C GLY A 224 16.49 1.99 5.70
N GLU A 225 17.00 1.59 6.87
CA GLU A 225 17.92 0.44 7.02
C GLU A 225 17.19 -0.91 6.92
N GLU A 226 15.88 -0.95 7.18
CA GLU A 226 15.07 -2.19 7.16
C GLU A 226 14.94 -2.80 5.76
N CYS A 227 15.13 -2.00 4.71
CA CYS A 227 14.94 -2.40 3.32
C CYS A 227 16.24 -2.45 2.52
N LEU A 228 17.40 -2.56 3.17
CA LEU A 228 18.69 -2.56 2.48
C LEU A 228 18.85 -3.68 1.44
N GLU A 229 18.07 -4.76 1.54
CA GLU A 229 18.10 -5.87 0.58
C GLU A 229 17.21 -5.65 -0.66
N TYR A 230 16.38 -4.60 -0.67
CA TYR A 230 15.41 -4.32 -1.74
C TYR A 230 15.74 -3.05 -2.53
N ASN A 231 15.51 -3.05 -3.83
CA ASN A 231 15.66 -1.85 -4.68
C ASN A 231 14.31 -1.33 -5.19
N THR A 232 13.26 -2.11 -5.01
CA THR A 232 11.89 -1.75 -5.30
C THR A 232 11.10 -1.78 -4.00
N ILE A 233 10.32 -0.73 -3.77
CA ILE A 233 9.35 -0.65 -2.67
C ILE A 233 7.96 -0.67 -3.32
N PRO A 234 7.27 -1.82 -3.33
CA PRO A 234 5.90 -1.87 -3.77
C PRO A 234 5.01 -1.16 -2.75
N VAL A 235 4.14 -0.27 -3.23
CA VAL A 235 3.19 0.47 -2.40
C VAL A 235 1.78 0.18 -2.89
N MET A 236 0.94 -0.32 -2.00
CA MET A 236 -0.50 -0.34 -2.19
C MET A 236 -1.08 0.87 -1.45
N ALA A 237 -1.91 1.65 -2.12
CA ALA A 237 -2.67 2.71 -1.47
C ALA A 237 -4.17 2.51 -1.67
N ILE A 238 -4.95 2.80 -0.64
CA ILE A 238 -6.39 3.03 -0.77
C ILE A 238 -6.59 4.53 -0.66
N THR A 239 -7.04 5.16 -1.74
CA THR A 239 -7.41 6.58 -1.72
C THR A 239 -8.90 6.68 -1.48
N ILE A 240 -9.32 7.45 -0.49
CA ILE A 240 -10.72 7.72 -0.14
C ILE A 240 -10.98 9.21 -0.43
N PHE A 241 -12.05 9.50 -1.15
CA PHE A 241 -12.45 10.81 -1.62
C PHE A 241 -13.74 11.29 -0.96
N GLY A 242 -14.07 12.57 -1.18
CA GLY A 242 -15.44 13.05 -1.03
C GLY A 242 -16.41 12.23 -1.87
N ARG A 243 -17.71 12.46 -1.67
CA ARG A 243 -18.81 11.67 -2.26
C ARG A 243 -18.82 10.20 -1.89
N MET A 244 -18.09 9.82 -0.82
CA MET A 244 -17.98 8.45 -0.35
C MET A 244 -17.50 7.52 -1.46
N GLN A 245 -16.43 7.90 -2.15
CA GLN A 245 -15.80 7.08 -3.18
C GLN A 245 -14.38 6.73 -2.79
N ALA A 246 -13.89 5.58 -3.25
CA ALA A 246 -12.51 5.17 -3.02
C ALA A 246 -11.91 4.48 -4.24
N ARG A 247 -10.59 4.33 -4.29
CA ARG A 247 -9.92 3.47 -5.28
C ARG A 247 -8.69 2.83 -4.70
N VAL A 248 -8.26 1.74 -5.31
CA VAL A 248 -6.98 1.10 -5.01
C VAL A 248 -5.94 1.56 -6.02
N LEU A 249 -4.75 1.87 -5.51
CA LEU A 249 -3.54 2.10 -6.29
C LEU A 249 -2.50 1.03 -5.94
N GLU A 250 -1.83 0.51 -6.96
CA GLU A 250 -0.61 -0.28 -6.80
C GLU A 250 0.52 0.42 -7.53
N ALA A 251 1.60 0.73 -6.82
CA ALA A 251 2.71 1.47 -7.37
C ALA A 251 4.05 0.81 -7.11
N HIS A 252 4.97 0.96 -8.05
CA HIS A 252 6.37 0.60 -7.89
C HIS A 252 7.25 1.44 -8.83
N SER A 253 8.55 1.47 -8.57
CA SER A 253 9.51 2.03 -9.51
C SER A 253 10.05 0.95 -10.46
N ASN A 254 10.07 1.24 -11.76
CA ASN A 254 10.81 0.47 -12.75
C ASN A 254 12.23 1.05 -13.00
N GLN A 255 12.74 1.86 -12.06
CA GLN A 255 14.00 2.64 -12.10
C GLN A 255 13.99 3.89 -12.97
N GLN A 256 13.06 4.02 -13.91
CA GLN A 256 12.96 5.17 -14.81
C GLN A 256 11.72 6.02 -14.53
N GLU A 257 10.61 5.33 -14.27
CA GLU A 257 9.29 5.87 -14.09
C GLU A 257 8.67 5.34 -12.79
N LEU A 258 7.68 6.07 -12.30
CA LEU A 258 6.76 5.60 -11.29
C LEU A 258 5.59 4.93 -12.01
N VAL A 259 5.52 3.60 -11.93
CA VAL A 259 4.38 2.83 -12.43
C VAL A 259 3.28 2.90 -11.38
N VAL A 260 2.08 3.34 -11.78
CA VAL A 260 0.89 3.42 -10.93
C VAL A 260 -0.26 2.72 -11.64
N LYS A 261 -0.72 1.60 -11.09
CA LYS A 261 -1.96 0.94 -11.51
C LYS A 261 -3.08 1.43 -10.61
N LYS A 262 -4.23 1.82 -11.18
CA LYS A 262 -5.39 2.30 -10.41
C LYS A 262 -6.66 1.59 -10.79
N THR A 263 -7.52 1.28 -9.83
CA THR A 263 -8.88 0.82 -10.13
C THR A 263 -9.73 1.99 -10.63
N GLN A 264 -10.92 1.66 -11.15
CA GLN A 264 -12.00 2.65 -11.21
C GLN A 264 -12.44 3.05 -9.79
N LEU A 265 -13.20 4.13 -9.69
CA LEU A 265 -13.79 4.57 -8.43
C LEU A 265 -14.84 3.57 -7.95
N LEU A 266 -14.66 3.12 -6.71
CA LEU A 266 -15.59 2.30 -5.94
C LEU A 266 -16.55 3.21 -5.20
N ASP A 267 -17.85 2.92 -5.32
CA ASP A 267 -18.93 3.71 -4.73
C ASP A 267 -19.35 3.16 -3.35
N PHE A 268 -19.54 4.03 -2.36
CA PHE A 268 -20.02 3.65 -1.01
C PHE A 268 -21.37 4.29 -0.69
N SER A 269 -22.17 4.55 -1.73
CA SER A 269 -23.32 5.42 -1.63
C SER A 269 -24.63 4.68 -1.31
N THR A 270 -24.63 3.35 -1.36
CA THR A 270 -25.75 2.47 -0.99
C THR A 270 -25.21 1.27 -0.21
N ASN A 271 -26.01 0.70 0.70
CA ASN A 271 -25.56 -0.40 1.56
C ASN A 271 -25.07 -1.61 0.76
N GLU A 272 -25.80 -2.01 -0.29
CA GLU A 272 -25.45 -3.18 -1.12
C GLU A 272 -24.09 -3.00 -1.81
N VAL A 273 -23.90 -1.87 -2.50
CA VAL A 273 -22.67 -1.60 -3.26
C VAL A 273 -21.50 -1.31 -2.32
N ALA A 274 -21.74 -0.57 -1.24
CA ALA A 274 -20.72 -0.23 -0.24
C ALA A 274 -20.18 -1.46 0.47
N ASN A 275 -21.04 -2.39 0.91
CA ASN A 275 -20.59 -3.61 1.58
C ASN A 275 -19.75 -4.50 0.65
N LYS A 276 -20.16 -4.66 -0.62
CA LYS A 276 -19.35 -5.35 -1.63
C LYS A 276 -18.00 -4.67 -1.84
N ASN A 277 -18.00 -3.34 -2.04
CA ASN A 277 -16.77 -2.59 -2.27
C ASN A 277 -15.85 -2.56 -1.05
N MET A 278 -16.42 -2.58 0.16
CA MET A 278 -15.67 -2.74 1.40
C MET A 278 -14.93 -4.08 1.39
N ASP A 279 -15.60 -5.18 1.06
CA ASP A 279 -14.94 -6.48 0.97
C ASP A 279 -13.86 -6.54 -0.13
N ILE A 280 -14.01 -5.81 -1.23
CA ILE A 280 -12.93 -5.63 -2.22
C ILE A 280 -11.72 -4.97 -1.57
N LEU A 281 -11.89 -3.82 -0.90
CA LEU A 281 -10.80 -3.12 -0.22
C LEU A 281 -10.13 -4.01 0.83
N LEU A 282 -10.91 -4.74 1.63
CA LEU A 282 -10.40 -5.68 2.62
C LEU A 282 -9.64 -6.85 1.99
N GLY A 283 -10.10 -7.35 0.84
CA GLY A 283 -9.44 -8.38 0.05
C GLY A 283 -8.08 -7.93 -0.52
N PHE A 284 -7.95 -6.66 -0.88
CA PHE A 284 -6.68 -6.03 -1.23
C PHE A 284 -5.76 -5.92 -0.01
N MET A 285 -6.25 -5.34 1.08
CA MET A 285 -5.46 -5.18 2.30
C MET A 285 -5.02 -6.54 2.89
N ALA A 286 -5.78 -7.61 2.67
CA ALA A 286 -5.42 -8.97 3.09
C ALA A 286 -4.73 -9.81 2.00
N GLY A 287 -4.39 -9.18 0.87
CA GLY A 287 -3.73 -9.78 -0.28
C GLY A 287 -2.38 -10.42 0.05
N ASP A 288 -1.99 -11.39 -0.77
CA ASP A 288 -0.66 -11.96 -0.71
C ASP A 288 0.39 -10.97 -1.23
N LEU A 289 1.52 -10.88 -0.51
CA LEU A 289 2.66 -10.08 -0.91
C LEU A 289 3.56 -10.91 -1.83
N VAL A 290 3.36 -10.75 -3.13
CA VAL A 290 4.02 -11.52 -4.20
C VAL A 290 5.10 -10.69 -4.91
N GLY A 291 5.72 -11.28 -5.94
CA GLY A 291 6.79 -10.67 -6.71
C GLY A 291 8.14 -10.65 -5.98
N ASP A 292 9.23 -10.49 -6.74
CA ASP A 292 10.57 -10.28 -6.17
C ASP A 292 10.93 -8.79 -6.21
N PRO A 293 10.83 -8.07 -5.07
CA PRO A 293 11.16 -6.64 -4.99
C PRO A 293 12.67 -6.34 -4.98
N ARG A 294 13.52 -7.35 -5.21
CA ARG A 294 14.98 -7.20 -5.36
C ARG A 294 15.40 -6.81 -6.78
N GLY A 295 14.45 -6.69 -7.72
CA GLY A 295 14.73 -6.56 -9.16
C GLY A 295 15.37 -5.24 -9.64
N PRO A 296 16.00 -5.24 -10.84
CA PRO A 296 16.67 -6.38 -11.47
C PRO A 296 18.01 -6.63 -10.78
N THR A 297 18.24 -7.89 -10.42
CA THR A 297 19.54 -8.40 -9.95
C THR A 297 20.63 -8.04 -10.96
N VAL A 298 21.69 -7.38 -10.50
CA VAL A 298 23.01 -7.54 -11.12
C VAL A 298 23.23 -9.05 -11.31
N PRO A 299 23.64 -9.54 -12.50
CA PRO A 299 23.61 -10.97 -12.82
C PRO A 299 24.20 -11.81 -11.68
N MET A 300 23.37 -12.65 -11.06
CA MET A 300 23.84 -13.62 -10.08
C MET A 300 24.55 -14.74 -10.82
N ASP A 301 25.87 -14.81 -10.63
CA ASP A 301 26.59 -16.04 -10.83
C ASP A 301 26.14 -17.00 -9.69
N THR A 302 25.48 -18.09 -10.05
CA THR A 302 24.62 -18.96 -9.20
C THR A 302 25.34 -19.76 -8.11
N SER A 303 26.51 -19.31 -7.66
CA SER A 303 27.38 -20.06 -6.75
C SER A 303 27.36 -19.59 -5.28
N THR A 304 26.48 -18.66 -4.86
CA THR A 304 26.59 -18.11 -3.49
C THR A 304 25.25 -17.99 -2.74
N VAL A 305 24.95 -19.04 -1.97
CA VAL A 305 24.09 -19.01 -0.78
C VAL A 305 24.79 -18.14 0.27
N GLY A 306 24.51 -16.82 0.32
CA GLY A 306 25.21 -15.94 1.26
C GLY A 306 24.65 -14.53 1.46
N LEU A 307 23.56 -14.17 0.78
CA LEU A 307 23.01 -12.80 0.84
C LEU A 307 22.42 -12.46 2.22
N SER A 308 21.70 -13.39 2.86
CA SER A 308 21.14 -13.12 4.20
C SER A 308 22.23 -12.89 5.24
N TYR A 309 23.45 -13.41 5.04
CA TYR A 309 24.52 -13.34 6.03
C TYR A 309 25.29 -12.00 6.00
N ILE A 310 25.33 -11.31 4.86
CA ILE A 310 26.01 -10.01 4.71
C ILE A 310 25.14 -8.90 5.29
N PHE A 311 23.84 -8.90 4.98
CA PHE A 311 22.90 -7.93 5.51
C PHE A 311 22.53 -8.21 6.97
N ASP A 312 22.44 -9.48 7.41
CA ASP A 312 22.34 -9.80 8.84
C ASP A 312 23.53 -9.23 9.64
N ARG A 313 24.74 -9.25 9.10
CA ARG A 313 25.92 -8.67 9.77
C ARG A 313 25.91 -7.14 9.80
N LEU A 314 25.23 -6.50 8.85
CA LEU A 314 25.07 -5.05 8.82
C LEU A 314 23.91 -4.60 9.72
N GLY A 315 22.82 -5.37 9.83
CA GLY A 315 21.62 -5.04 10.62
C GLY A 315 21.64 -5.46 12.10
N LYS A 316 22.33 -6.54 12.50
CA LYS A 316 22.30 -7.08 13.89
C LYS A 316 23.06 -6.29 14.95
N HIS A 317 23.44 -5.03 14.71
CA HIS A 317 24.15 -4.21 15.69
C HIS A 317 23.38 -2.97 16.19
N ALA A 318 22.09 -2.83 15.84
CA ALA A 318 21.22 -1.78 16.38
C ALA A 318 20.52 -2.16 17.71
N ASP A 319 20.33 -3.44 18.02
CA ASP A 319 19.77 -3.88 19.30
C ASP A 319 20.86 -4.12 20.35
N HIS A 320 21.38 -3.02 20.92
CA HIS A 320 21.85 -2.91 22.29
C HIS A 320 22.55 -1.56 22.46
N LYS A 321 21.75 -0.56 22.82
CA LYS A 321 22.11 0.48 23.79
C LYS A 321 20.86 1.20 24.27
#